data_AF-A0A7Y9JYX3-F1
#
_entry.id   AF-A0A7Y9JYX3-F1
#
_cell.length_a   1.000
_cell.length_b   1.000
_cell.length_c   1.000
_cell.angle_alpha   90.00
_cell.angle_beta   90.00
_cell.angle_gamma   90.00
#
_symmetry.space_group_name_H-M   'P 1'
#
loop_
_entity.id
_entity.type
_entity.pdbx_description
1 polymer ?
#
loop_
_entity_poly.entity_id
_entity_poly.type
_entity_poly.pdbx_seq_one_letter_code
_entity_poly.pdbx_strand_id
1 'polypeptide(L)'
;MDADPLDVEYAVHSMTRLLVVRGPSYDPGVKRRRRDPDDLLARIDDPGALTELRACLVPADEQDGASWTTTADPTLVLHAGDDIVGTVSVVTPAYVRGPWWDTDVILRHPDRFERWLDAHVPRWRASPW
;
A
#
# COMPACT_ATOMS: atom_id res chain seq x y z
N MET A 1 6.60 -3.32 -19.79
CA MET A 1 5.73 -4.51 -19.71
C MET A 1 4.52 -3.94 -19.05
N ASP A 2 3.56 -3.49 -19.86
CA ASP A 2 2.40 -2.75 -19.37
C ASP A 2 1.70 -3.63 -18.33
N ALA A 3 1.66 -3.18 -17.08
CA ALA A 3 0.85 -3.83 -16.08
C ALA A 3 -0.59 -3.81 -16.59
N ASP A 4 -1.22 -4.97 -16.71
CA ASP A 4 -2.59 -5.05 -17.15
C ASP A 4 -3.42 -4.26 -16.12
N PRO A 5 -4.19 -3.22 -16.50
CA PRO A 5 -5.04 -2.48 -15.55
C PRO A 5 -6.00 -3.40 -14.79
N LEU A 6 -6.27 -4.60 -15.33
CA LEU A 6 -6.99 -5.68 -14.67
C LEU A 6 -6.28 -6.21 -13.41
N ASP A 7 -4.96 -6.12 -13.29
CA ASP A 7 -4.18 -6.66 -12.16
C ASP A 7 -4.28 -5.79 -10.88
N VAL A 8 -4.38 -4.46 -11.02
CA VAL A 8 -4.50 -3.53 -9.88
C VAL A 8 -5.88 -3.63 -9.24
N GLU A 9 -6.92 -3.51 -10.08
CA GLU A 9 -8.31 -3.55 -9.62
C GLU A 9 -8.58 -4.93 -8.99
N TYR A 10 -8.11 -6.00 -9.62
CA TYR A 10 -8.20 -7.34 -9.04
C TYR A 10 -7.53 -7.44 -7.67
N ALA A 11 -6.28 -6.99 -7.50
CA ALA A 11 -5.57 -7.11 -6.23
C ALA A 11 -6.26 -6.33 -5.10
N VAL A 12 -6.69 -5.09 -5.36
CA VAL A 12 -7.36 -4.22 -4.39
C VAL A 12 -8.75 -4.78 -4.01
N HIS A 13 -9.51 -5.30 -4.98
CA HIS A 13 -10.84 -5.84 -4.75
C HIS A 13 -10.83 -7.26 -4.13
N SER A 14 -9.86 -8.10 -4.48
CA SER A 14 -9.73 -9.48 -3.95
C SER A 14 -9.14 -9.55 -2.55
N MET A 15 -8.54 -8.47 -2.06
CA MET A 15 -7.97 -8.37 -0.72
C MET A 15 -8.98 -8.73 0.38
N THR A 16 -8.65 -9.73 1.18
CA THR A 16 -9.39 -10.12 2.40
C THR A 16 -8.65 -9.75 3.68
N ARG A 17 -7.38 -9.38 3.57
CA ARG A 17 -6.51 -8.98 4.68
C ARG A 17 -5.48 -7.98 4.19
N LEU A 18 -5.16 -7.01 5.05
CA LEU A 18 -4.01 -6.13 4.87
C LEU A 18 -3.01 -6.31 5.99
N LEU A 19 -1.73 -6.43 5.63
CA LEU A 19 -0.62 -6.21 6.55
C LEU A 19 0.04 -4.88 6.21
N VAL A 20 0.28 -4.04 7.21
CA VAL A 20 1.04 -2.81 7.06
C VAL A 20 2.39 -3.02 7.72
N VAL A 21 3.45 -2.90 6.95
CA VAL A 21 4.82 -3.15 7.41
C VAL A 21 5.70 -1.92 7.21
N ARG A 22 6.69 -1.76 8.09
CA ARG A 22 7.73 -0.75 7.92
C ARG A 22 8.60 -1.05 6.71
N GLY A 23 9.03 0.02 6.06
CA GLY A 23 10.07 0.02 5.05
C GLY A 23 9.58 -0.08 3.59
N PRO A 24 10.43 0.35 2.64
CA PRO A 24 10.07 0.53 1.23
C PRO A 24 10.00 -0.75 0.40
N SER A 25 10.48 -1.87 0.93
CA SER A 25 10.81 -3.06 0.14
C SER A 25 10.12 -4.29 0.69
N TYR A 26 8.80 -4.34 0.57
CA TYR A 26 8.16 -5.65 0.51
C TYR A 26 8.44 -6.25 -0.87
N ASP A 27 9.44 -7.12 -0.94
CA ASP A 27 9.66 -7.98 -2.09
C ASP A 27 9.10 -9.38 -1.78
N PRO A 28 8.05 -9.85 -2.49
CA PRO A 28 7.48 -11.18 -2.29
C PRO A 28 8.44 -12.30 -2.71
N GLY A 29 9.37 -12.03 -3.64
CA GLY A 29 10.39 -12.96 -4.15
C GLY A 29 11.62 -13.07 -3.25
N VAL A 30 11.94 -12.03 -2.46
CA VAL A 30 12.94 -12.08 -1.38
C VAL A 30 12.30 -12.70 -0.12
N LYS A 31 11.96 -13.98 -0.30
CA LYS A 31 11.66 -15.02 0.71
C LYS A 31 11.82 -14.61 2.17
N ARG A 32 10.75 -14.83 2.96
CA ARG A 32 10.67 -15.72 4.15
C ARG A 32 11.83 -15.71 5.19
N ARG A 33 12.76 -14.76 5.15
CA ARG A 33 13.81 -14.57 6.15
C ARG A 33 13.20 -13.70 7.22
N ARG A 34 12.91 -14.33 8.36
CA ARG A 34 12.62 -13.71 9.67
C ARG A 34 12.31 -12.21 9.55
N ARG A 35 11.04 -11.89 9.32
CA ARG A 35 10.60 -10.54 9.62
C ARG A 35 10.75 -10.35 11.11
N ASP A 36 11.38 -9.25 11.48
CA ASP A 36 11.30 -8.83 12.86
C ASP A 36 9.81 -8.59 13.14
N PRO A 37 9.20 -9.21 14.16
CA PRO A 37 7.83 -8.88 14.54
C PRO A 37 7.62 -7.37 14.76
N ASP A 38 8.69 -6.63 15.03
CA ASP A 38 8.70 -5.17 15.16
C ASP A 38 8.45 -4.40 13.84
N ASP A 39 8.53 -5.05 12.68
CA ASP A 39 8.24 -4.43 11.38
C ASP A 39 6.74 -4.36 11.08
N LEU A 40 5.90 -5.13 11.78
CA LEU A 40 4.45 -5.11 11.56
C LEU A 40 3.83 -3.91 12.29
N LEU A 41 3.36 -2.94 11.53
CA LEU A 41 2.67 -1.76 12.05
C LEU A 41 1.20 -2.02 12.35
N ALA A 42 0.53 -2.77 11.47
CA ALA A 42 -0.88 -3.13 11.64
C ALA A 42 -1.23 -4.40 10.87
N ARG A 43 -2.22 -5.12 11.38
CA ARG A 43 -2.94 -6.18 10.68
C ARG A 43 -4.41 -5.83 10.67
N ILE A 44 -4.99 -5.75 9.47
CA ILE A 44 -6.37 -5.32 9.26
C ILE A 44 -7.10 -6.42 8.52
N ASP A 45 -8.01 -7.08 9.23
CA ASP A 45 -8.92 -8.10 8.70
C ASP A 45 -10.37 -7.58 8.64
N ASP A 46 -10.63 -6.35 9.11
CA ASP A 46 -11.98 -5.78 9.19
C ASP A 46 -12.52 -5.42 7.79
N PRO A 47 -13.64 -6.03 7.34
CA PRO A 47 -14.17 -5.78 6.00
C PRO A 47 -14.57 -4.33 5.74
N GLY A 48 -14.98 -3.59 6.78
CA GLY A 48 -15.34 -2.17 6.67
C GLY A 48 -14.12 -1.31 6.39
N ALA A 49 -13.06 -1.48 7.18
CA ALA A 49 -11.77 -0.81 7.00
C ALA A 49 -11.14 -1.14 5.65
N LEU A 50 -11.21 -2.40 5.21
CA LEU A 50 -10.73 -2.81 3.88
C LEU A 50 -11.54 -2.17 2.76
N THR A 51 -12.87 -2.09 2.90
CA THR A 51 -13.73 -1.41 1.92
C THR A 51 -13.42 0.08 1.84
N GLU A 52 -13.17 0.73 2.98
CA GLU A 52 -12.77 2.13 3.01
C GLU A 52 -11.41 2.35 2.36
N LEU A 53 -10.44 1.47 2.61
CA LEU A 53 -9.13 1.51 1.96
C LEU A 53 -9.24 1.45 0.43
N ARG A 54 -10.08 0.55 -0.11
CA ARG A 54 -10.32 0.46 -1.56
C ARG A 54 -10.81 1.78 -2.13
N ALA A 55 -11.71 2.45 -1.41
CA ALA A 55 -12.22 3.76 -1.81
C ALA A 55 -11.20 4.91 -1.66
N CYS A 56 -10.08 4.67 -0.97
CA CYS A 56 -8.97 5.61 -0.85
C CYS A 56 -7.92 5.41 -1.96
N LEU A 57 -7.66 4.16 -2.36
CA LEU A 57 -6.67 3.78 -3.38
C LEU A 57 -7.21 3.97 -4.81
N VAL A 58 -7.71 5.16 -5.11
CA VAL A 58 -8.22 5.54 -6.42
C VAL A 58 -7.24 6.50 -7.07
N PRO A 59 -6.63 6.15 -8.22
CA PRO A 59 -5.78 7.08 -8.96
C PRO A 59 -6.53 8.35 -9.38
N ALA A 60 -5.83 9.49 -9.36
CA ALA A 60 -6.31 10.73 -9.98
C ALA A 60 -6.43 10.56 -11.50
N ASP A 61 -7.34 11.32 -12.13
CA ASP A 61 -7.53 11.27 -13.60
C ASP A 61 -6.30 11.78 -14.36
N GLU A 62 -5.63 12.80 -13.81
CA GLU A 62 -4.36 13.31 -14.33
C GLU A 62 -3.21 12.75 -13.50
N GLN A 63 -2.30 12.05 -14.16
CA GLN A 63 -1.07 11.53 -13.56
C GLN A 63 0.07 12.47 -13.90
N ASP A 64 0.61 13.15 -12.89
CA ASP A 64 1.90 13.82 -13.02
C ASP A 64 2.97 12.79 -12.64
N GLY A 65 3.56 12.15 -13.65
CA GLY A 65 4.51 11.06 -13.47
C GLY A 65 5.78 11.56 -12.80
N ALA A 66 5.80 11.53 -11.47
CA ALA A 66 6.97 11.90 -10.67
C ALA A 66 7.56 10.64 -10.03
N SER A 67 8.80 10.31 -10.39
CA SER A 67 9.57 9.31 -9.66
C SER A 67 10.24 10.01 -8.48
N TRP A 68 9.65 9.90 -7.29
CA TRP A 68 10.21 10.51 -6.10
C TRP A 68 11.44 9.72 -5.62
N THR A 69 12.50 10.44 -5.24
CA THR A 69 13.68 9.87 -4.57
C THR A 69 13.44 9.59 -3.08
N THR A 70 12.27 9.98 -2.55
CA THR A 70 11.87 9.77 -1.15
C THR A 70 11.69 8.27 -0.88
N THR A 71 12.20 7.81 0.26
CA THR A 71 12.05 6.42 0.68
C THR A 71 10.58 6.14 0.99
N ALA A 72 9.97 5.17 0.32
CA ALA A 72 8.58 4.80 0.61
C ALA A 72 8.46 4.13 1.99
N ASP A 73 7.53 4.55 2.83
CA ASP A 73 7.23 3.97 4.15
C ASP A 73 5.87 4.48 4.64
N PRO A 74 4.90 3.63 5.05
CA PRO A 74 4.92 2.17 5.12
C PRO A 74 4.55 1.44 3.82
N THR A 75 4.75 0.12 3.79
CA THR A 75 4.23 -0.75 2.72
C THR A 75 2.98 -1.49 3.16
N LEU A 76 1.93 -1.37 2.36
CA LEU A 76 0.68 -2.12 2.45
C LEU A 76 0.82 -3.44 1.67
N VAL A 77 0.43 -4.54 2.28
CA VAL A 77 0.54 -5.89 1.72
C VAL A 77 -0.85 -6.48 1.62
N LEU A 78 -1.29 -6.69 0.39
CA LEU A 78 -2.65 -7.11 0.08
C LEU A 78 -2.67 -8.64 0.00
N HIS A 79 -3.45 -9.26 0.88
CA HIS A 79 -3.64 -10.70 0.93
C HIS A 79 -5.05 -11.09 0.49
N ALA A 80 -5.15 -12.13 -0.34
CA ALA A 80 -6.40 -12.85 -0.62
C ALA A 80 -6.27 -14.28 -0.07
N GLY A 81 -6.93 -14.56 1.06
CA GLY A 81 -6.66 -15.78 1.82
C GLY A 81 -5.21 -15.82 2.35
N ASP A 82 -4.45 -16.83 1.93
CA ASP A 82 -3.04 -17.02 2.30
C ASP A 82 -2.07 -16.45 1.27
N ASP A 83 -2.57 -16.04 0.10
CA ASP A 83 -1.74 -15.53 -1.00
C ASP A 83 -1.56 -14.02 -0.91
N ILE A 84 -0.37 -13.55 -1.30
CA ILE A 84 -0.09 -12.13 -1.50
C ILE A 84 -0.49 -11.81 -2.93
N VAL A 85 -1.52 -10.99 -3.09
CA VAL A 85 -1.99 -10.55 -4.40
C VAL A 85 -1.33 -9.25 -4.83
N GLY A 86 -0.68 -8.53 -3.90
CA GLY A 86 -0.09 -7.23 -4.20
C GLY A 86 0.61 -6.50 -3.06
N THR A 87 1.34 -5.45 -3.43
CA THR A 87 1.96 -4.51 -2.48
C THR A 87 1.74 -3.08 -2.92
N VAL A 88 1.57 -2.17 -1.96
CA VAL A 88 1.48 -0.72 -2.20
C VAL A 88 2.36 -0.01 -1.18
N SER A 89 3.45 0.58 -1.62
CA SER A 89 4.33 1.39 -0.78
C SER A 89 3.87 2.84 -0.76
N VAL A 90 3.71 3.40 0.43
CA VAL A 90 3.30 4.80 0.64
C VAL A 90 4.55 5.67 0.51
N VAL A 91 4.67 6.45 -0.55
CA VAL A 91 5.77 7.44 -0.71
C VAL A 91 5.45 8.67 0.13
N THR A 92 4.24 9.16 -0.02
CA THR A 92 3.56 10.11 0.88
C THR A 92 2.07 9.76 0.88
N PRO A 93 1.23 10.32 1.75
CA PRO A 93 -0.21 10.07 1.69
C PRO A 93 -0.87 10.46 0.37
N ALA A 94 -0.22 11.32 -0.44
CA ALA A 94 -0.69 11.67 -1.77
C ALA A 94 -0.13 10.79 -2.89
N TYR A 95 1.01 10.13 -2.66
CA TYR A 95 1.73 9.37 -3.67
C TYR A 95 1.99 7.94 -3.23
N VAL A 96 1.50 6.98 -3.99
CA VAL A 96 1.70 5.55 -3.73
C VAL A 96 2.45 4.89 -4.87
N ARG A 97 3.24 3.87 -4.53
CA ARG A 97 3.97 3.03 -5.48
C ARG A 97 3.47 1.61 -5.36
N GLY A 98 3.30 0.92 -6.48
CA GLY A 98 2.85 -0.46 -6.53
C GLY A 98 3.60 -1.20 -7.63
N PRO A 99 3.71 -2.54 -7.56
CA PRO A 99 4.43 -3.32 -8.57
C PRO A 99 3.75 -3.26 -9.95
N TRP A 100 2.50 -2.80 -9.99
CA TRP A 100 1.71 -2.63 -11.20
C TRP A 100 1.75 -1.21 -11.77
N TRP A 101 2.46 -0.28 -11.12
CA TRP A 101 2.59 1.08 -11.62
C TRP A 101 4.04 1.32 -12.02
N ASP A 102 4.24 1.80 -13.24
CA ASP A 102 5.57 2.15 -13.76
C ASP A 102 6.18 3.38 -13.04
N THR A 103 5.33 4.21 -12.42
CA THR A 103 5.70 5.42 -11.66
C THR A 103 4.90 5.52 -10.37
N ASP A 104 5.25 6.50 -9.53
CA ASP A 104 4.41 6.84 -8.37
C ASP A 104 3.07 7.39 -8.87
N VAL A 105 1.99 6.96 -8.22
CA VAL A 105 0.61 7.31 -8.56
C VAL A 105 0.06 8.31 -7.57
N ILE A 106 -0.56 9.36 -8.09
CA ILE A 106 -1.30 10.35 -7.30
C ILE A 106 -2.67 9.79 -6.96
N LEU A 107 -3.03 9.82 -5.69
CA LEU A 107 -4.38 9.46 -5.24
C LEU A 107 -5.36 10.61 -5.45
N ARG A 108 -6.59 10.30 -5.90
CA ARG A 108 -7.69 11.27 -6.06
C ARG A 108 -8.10 11.91 -4.73
N HIS A 109 -7.98 11.17 -3.63
CA HIS A 109 -8.45 11.58 -2.30
C HIS A 109 -7.37 11.35 -1.23
N PRO A 110 -6.24 12.09 -1.28
CA PRO A 110 -5.09 11.85 -0.42
C PRO A 110 -5.42 12.03 1.06
N ASP A 111 -6.18 13.07 1.43
CA ASP A 111 -6.60 13.33 2.82
C ASP A 111 -7.49 12.23 3.40
N ARG A 112 -8.22 11.51 2.53
CA ARG A 112 -9.03 10.37 2.96
C ARG A 112 -8.13 9.19 3.30
N PHE A 113 -7.14 8.92 2.45
CA PHE A 113 -6.15 7.89 2.69
C PHE A 113 -5.31 8.17 3.94
N GLU A 114 -4.88 9.43 4.13
CA GLU A 114 -4.12 9.84 5.31
C GLU A 114 -4.91 9.63 6.60
N ARG A 115 -6.18 10.04 6.64
CA ARG A 115 -7.06 9.81 7.79
C ARG A 115 -7.30 8.34 8.06
N TRP A 116 -7.41 7.53 7.01
CA TRP A 116 -7.51 6.08 7.14
C TRP A 116 -6.24 5.49 7.78
N LEU A 117 -5.05 5.91 7.34
CA LEU A 117 -3.78 5.51 7.95
C LEU A 117 -3.69 5.92 9.42
N ASP A 118 -4.09 7.16 9.76
CA ASP A 118 -4.10 7.63 11.14
C ASP A 118 -5.07 6.83 12.03
N ALA A 119 -6.21 6.40 11.49
CA ALA A 119 -7.21 5.61 12.22
C ALA A 119 -6.81 4.14 12.41
N HIS A 120 -6.16 3.53 11.42
CA HIS A 120 -5.93 2.09 11.39
C HIS A 120 -4.46 1.67 11.60
N VAL A 121 -3.51 2.61 11.54
CA VAL A 121 -2.08 2.34 11.65
C VAL A 121 -1.41 3.33 12.62
N PRO A 122 -1.57 3.17 13.95
CA PRO A 122 -1.28 4.21 14.96
C PRO A 122 0.18 4.73 15.03
N ARG A 123 1.12 4.15 14.27
CA ARG A 123 2.54 4.48 14.25
C ARG A 123 3.13 4.59 12.84
N TRP A 124 2.30 4.77 11.83
CA TRP A 124 2.78 4.83 10.45
C TRP A 124 3.70 6.04 10.19
N ARG A 125 3.52 7.12 10.94
CA ARG A 125 4.38 8.32 10.89
C ARG A 125 5.66 8.22 11.72
N ALA A 126 5.85 7.13 12.48
CA ALA A 126 6.90 7.02 13.49
C ALA A 126 8.26 6.54 12.95
N SER A 127 8.53 6.68 11.65
CA SER A 127 9.88 6.51 11.11
C SER A 127 10.63 7.85 11.17
N PRO A 128 11.58 8.01 12.11
CA PRO A 128 12.55 9.07 12.01
C PRO A 128 13.49 8.69 10.87
N TRP A 129 13.53 9.55 9.86
CA TRP A 129 14.56 9.54 8.82
C TRP A 129 15.96 9.68 9.42
#